data_AF-A0A969UXH3-F1
#
_entry.id   AF-A0A969UXH3-F1
#
_cell.length_a   1.000
_cell.length_b   1.000
_cell.length_c   1.000
_cell.angle_alpha   90.00
_cell.angle_beta   90.00
_cell.angle_gamma   90.00
#
_symmetry.space_group_name_H-M   'P 1'
#
loop_
_entity.id
_entity.type
_entity.pdbx_description
1 polymer ?
#
loop_
_entity_poly.entity_id
_entity_poly.type
_entity_poly.pdbx_seq_one_letter_code
_entity_poly.pdbx_strand_id
1 'polypeptide(L)'
;MKEIRIYVEGGGDGKESKATFRQGMSEFLSEIIKLARSQTIGWTLVACGSRNDAFRNFQTALRTHPDAFNLLLVDAEDRITGNSIWQHLQNRDSWNMTHINETQCHLMVEVMENWLLADVDALAQFYGQNFNRSAIPTIQNVESISKSNVETALTNATCRTQKGEYRKIQHGAKLLGLVSVPIVRSRAPYCDRLFITLTNFIDPPPPE
;
A
#
# COMPACT_ATOMS: atom_id res chain seq x y z
N MET A 1 10.55 24.34 0.94
CA MET A 1 9.28 23.80 1.49
C MET A 1 9.47 22.29 1.58
N LYS A 2 9.15 21.67 2.73
CA LYS A 2 9.26 20.20 2.84
C LYS A 2 8.21 19.56 1.93
N GLU A 3 8.55 18.44 1.30
CA GLU A 3 7.65 17.70 0.41
C GLU A 3 7.80 16.19 0.64
N ILE A 4 6.69 15.47 0.59
CA ILE A 4 6.62 14.02 0.52
C ILE A 4 6.15 13.60 -0.87
N ARG A 5 6.88 12.68 -1.51
CA ARG A 5 6.53 12.13 -2.83
C ARG A 5 6.52 10.61 -2.75
N ILE A 6 5.32 10.03 -2.87
CA ILE A 6 5.12 8.57 -2.82
C ILE A 6 4.93 8.04 -4.24
N TYR A 7 5.80 7.12 -4.63
CA TYR A 7 5.79 6.41 -5.90
C TYR A 7 5.28 5.00 -5.68
N VAL A 8 4.03 4.78 -6.03
CA VAL A 8 3.30 3.55 -5.66
C VAL A 8 3.05 2.66 -6.89
N GLU A 9 3.39 1.38 -6.75
CA GLU A 9 2.98 0.33 -7.68
C GLU A 9 1.46 0.19 -7.71
N GLY A 10 0.90 0.06 -8.92
CA GLY A 10 -0.53 -0.16 -9.11
C GLY A 10 -1.23 0.97 -9.85
N GLY A 11 -2.56 0.83 -9.92
CA GLY A 11 -3.44 1.68 -10.73
C GLY A 11 -3.55 1.27 -12.21
N GLY A 12 -2.91 0.18 -12.63
CA GLY A 12 -2.92 -0.28 -14.03
C GLY A 12 -2.31 0.74 -15.01
N ASP A 13 -2.49 0.53 -16.31
CA ASP A 13 -1.87 1.38 -17.35
C ASP A 13 -2.76 2.54 -17.80
N GLY A 14 -4.06 2.44 -17.55
CA GLY A 14 -5.05 3.44 -17.95
C GLY A 14 -5.03 4.70 -17.08
N LYS A 15 -5.32 5.86 -17.69
CA LYS A 15 -5.44 7.14 -16.95
C LYS A 15 -6.53 7.08 -15.88
N GLU A 16 -7.67 6.50 -16.22
CA GLU A 16 -8.83 6.39 -15.32
C GLU A 16 -8.56 5.40 -14.17
N SER A 17 -7.97 4.24 -14.45
CA SER A 17 -7.60 3.28 -13.41
C SER A 17 -6.56 3.85 -12.44
N LYS A 18 -5.57 4.62 -12.95
CA LYS A 18 -4.61 5.34 -12.11
C LYS A 18 -5.28 6.42 -11.28
N ALA A 19 -6.29 7.11 -11.80
CA ALA A 19 -7.03 8.13 -11.07
C ALA A 19 -7.84 7.52 -9.91
N THR A 20 -8.60 6.46 -10.19
CA THR A 20 -9.37 5.72 -9.17
C THR A 20 -8.47 5.15 -8.08
N PHE A 21 -7.31 4.62 -8.44
CA PHE A 21 -6.33 4.12 -7.48
C PHE A 21 -5.74 5.23 -6.60
N ARG A 22 -5.36 6.37 -7.19
CA ARG A 22 -4.89 7.53 -6.41
C ARG A 22 -5.97 8.03 -5.45
N GLN A 23 -7.23 8.00 -5.87
CA GLN A 23 -8.35 8.38 -5.02
C GLN A 23 -8.42 7.47 -3.78
N GLY A 24 -8.54 6.16 -3.97
CA GLY A 24 -8.59 5.20 -2.86
C GLY A 24 -7.38 5.26 -1.92
N MET A 25 -6.17 5.38 -2.47
CA MET A 25 -4.95 5.58 -1.68
C MET A 25 -4.97 6.91 -0.90
N SER A 26 -5.53 7.98 -1.48
CA SER A 26 -5.63 9.28 -0.81
C SER A 26 -6.66 9.28 0.31
N GLU A 27 -7.76 8.54 0.15
CA GLU A 27 -8.71 8.30 1.25
C GLU A 27 -8.05 7.49 2.37
N PHE A 28 -7.34 6.41 2.02
CA PHE A 28 -6.61 5.57 2.98
C PHE A 28 -5.54 6.33 3.76
N LEU A 29 -4.81 7.23 3.10
CA LEU A 29 -3.77 8.06 3.72
C LEU A 29 -4.30 9.42 4.21
N SER A 30 -5.62 9.64 4.24
CA SER A 30 -6.21 10.96 4.44
C SER A 30 -5.78 11.65 5.73
N GLU A 31 -5.66 10.91 6.84
CA GLU A 31 -5.21 11.48 8.13
C GLU A 31 -3.75 11.94 8.08
N ILE A 32 -2.87 11.18 7.42
CA ILE A 32 -1.46 11.58 7.22
C ILE A 32 -1.37 12.78 6.27
N ILE A 33 -2.20 12.81 5.22
CA ILE A 33 -2.27 13.95 4.29
C ILE A 33 -2.72 15.21 5.03
N LYS A 34 -3.73 15.11 5.90
CA LYS A 34 -4.17 16.23 6.74
C LYS A 34 -3.06 16.70 7.68
N LEU A 35 -2.34 15.77 8.32
CA LEU A 35 -1.21 16.07 9.18
C LEU A 35 -0.10 16.80 8.41
N ALA A 36 0.31 16.29 7.25
CA ALA A 36 1.30 16.94 6.37
C ALA A 36 0.90 18.38 6.00
N ARG A 37 -0.37 18.58 5.61
CA ARG A 37 -0.91 19.91 5.28
C ARG A 37 -0.88 20.86 6.46
N SER A 38 -1.19 20.38 7.68
CA SER A 38 -1.14 21.20 8.89
C SER A 38 0.29 21.72 9.19
N GLN A 39 1.30 20.99 8.75
CA GLN A 39 2.72 21.34 8.87
C GLN A 39 3.27 22.03 7.60
N THR A 40 2.40 22.43 6.67
CA THR A 40 2.78 23.07 5.38
C THR A 40 3.74 22.21 4.54
N ILE A 41 3.60 20.89 4.62
CA ILE A 41 4.38 19.92 3.85
C ILE A 41 3.61 19.56 2.57
N GLY A 42 4.28 19.69 1.41
CA GLY A 42 3.74 19.28 0.12
C GLY A 42 3.53 17.76 0.07
N TRP A 43 2.46 17.32 -0.61
CA TRP A 43 2.13 15.90 -0.72
C TRP A 43 1.83 15.52 -2.17
N THR A 44 2.60 14.58 -2.70
CA THR A 44 2.43 14.05 -4.06
C THR A 44 2.34 12.53 -4.02
N LEU A 45 1.23 11.97 -4.54
CA LEU A 45 1.06 10.54 -4.74
C LEU A 45 1.04 10.21 -6.24
N VAL A 46 1.98 9.36 -6.67
CA VAL A 46 2.14 8.96 -8.08
C VAL A 46 1.82 7.49 -8.25
N ALA A 47 0.68 7.20 -8.89
CA ALA A 47 0.33 5.83 -9.32
C ALA A 47 1.13 5.46 -10.57
N CYS A 48 2.08 4.54 -10.42
CA CYS A 48 3.07 4.28 -11.45
C CYS A 48 2.65 3.22 -12.48
N GLY A 49 1.66 2.38 -12.18
CA GLY A 49 1.34 1.21 -13.00
C GLY A 49 2.20 0.03 -12.57
N SER A 50 3.13 -0.43 -13.42
CA SER A 50 4.01 -1.55 -13.08
C SER A 50 5.03 -1.20 -11.99
N ARG A 51 5.54 -2.22 -11.30
CA ARG A 51 6.62 -2.06 -10.31
C ARG A 51 7.90 -1.46 -10.90
N ASN A 52 8.26 -1.83 -12.13
CA ASN A 52 9.44 -1.29 -12.82
C ASN A 52 9.25 0.19 -13.16
N ASP A 53 8.02 0.60 -13.49
CA ASP A 53 7.71 2.02 -13.63
C ASP A 53 7.79 2.73 -12.28
N ALA A 54 7.29 2.13 -11.19
CA ALA A 54 7.41 2.70 -9.84
C ALA A 54 8.88 2.94 -9.47
N PHE A 55 9.73 1.93 -9.67
CA PHE A 55 11.16 2.03 -9.42
C PHE A 55 11.84 3.11 -10.29
N ARG A 56 11.56 3.13 -11.60
CA ARG A 56 12.13 4.13 -12.51
C ARG A 56 11.71 5.56 -12.14
N ASN A 57 10.45 5.75 -11.78
CA ASN A 57 9.94 7.06 -11.34
C ASN A 57 10.60 7.48 -10.03
N PHE A 58 10.74 6.56 -9.07
CA PHE A 58 11.44 6.80 -7.81
C PHE A 58 12.91 7.20 -8.03
N GLN A 59 13.66 6.47 -8.86
CA GLN A 59 15.03 6.84 -9.20
C GLN A 59 15.13 8.21 -9.87
N THR A 60 14.15 8.55 -10.71
CA THR A 60 14.07 9.88 -11.33
C THR A 60 13.79 10.96 -10.28
N ALA A 61 12.93 10.67 -9.31
CA ALA A 61 12.61 11.57 -8.20
C ALA A 61 13.81 11.90 -7.33
N LEU A 62 14.63 10.89 -7.00
CA LEU A 62 15.86 11.10 -6.22
C LEU A 62 16.82 12.10 -6.89
N ARG A 63 16.82 12.19 -8.23
CA ARG A 63 17.64 13.15 -8.99
C ARG A 63 16.97 14.51 -9.17
N THR A 64 15.66 14.51 -9.36
CA THR A 64 14.89 15.72 -9.78
C THR A 64 14.25 16.46 -8.61
N HIS A 65 14.05 15.78 -7.47
CA HIS A 65 13.47 16.30 -6.25
C HIS A 65 14.32 15.83 -5.04
N PRO A 66 15.64 16.16 -5.00
CA PRO A 66 16.55 15.63 -3.97
C PRO A 66 16.20 16.10 -2.55
N ASP A 67 15.55 17.27 -2.42
CA ASP A 67 15.12 17.82 -1.13
C ASP A 67 13.78 17.27 -0.63
N ALA A 68 13.08 16.49 -1.47
CA ALA A 68 11.83 15.84 -1.09
C ALA A 68 12.11 14.50 -0.38
N PHE A 69 11.22 14.13 0.54
CA PHE A 69 11.15 12.77 1.03
C PHE A 69 10.51 11.87 -0.02
N ASN A 70 11.37 11.32 -0.88
CA ASN A 70 10.97 10.37 -1.91
C ASN A 70 10.81 9.00 -1.27
N LEU A 71 9.63 8.38 -1.45
CA LEU A 71 9.29 7.06 -0.92
C LEU A 71 8.82 6.15 -2.06
N LEU A 72 9.41 4.96 -2.14
CA LEU A 72 8.98 3.87 -3.01
C LEU A 72 8.03 2.94 -2.24
N LEU A 73 6.84 2.67 -2.79
CA LEU A 73 5.86 1.76 -2.22
C LEU A 73 5.48 0.68 -3.24
N VAL A 74 5.88 -0.56 -3.01
CA VAL A 74 5.75 -1.67 -3.97
C VAL A 74 5.27 -2.97 -3.31
N ASP A 75 4.69 -3.88 -4.08
CA ASP A 75 4.36 -5.22 -3.60
C ASP A 75 5.66 -6.01 -3.39
N ALA A 76 5.75 -6.80 -2.30
CA ALA A 76 6.90 -7.67 -2.06
C ALA A 76 6.94 -8.85 -3.06
N GLU A 77 5.76 -9.26 -3.55
CA GLU A 77 5.51 -10.36 -4.49
C GLU A 77 5.89 -11.77 -4.02
N ASP A 78 6.83 -11.87 -3.10
CA ASP A 78 7.26 -13.10 -2.46
C ASP A 78 7.53 -12.86 -0.97
N ARG A 79 7.70 -13.95 -0.23
CA ARG A 79 8.16 -13.91 1.15
C ARG A 79 9.42 -13.06 1.26
N ILE A 80 9.37 -12.09 2.17
CA ILE A 80 10.50 -11.19 2.44
C ILE A 80 11.64 -12.02 3.02
N THR A 81 12.78 -11.99 2.33
CA THR A 81 14.00 -12.74 2.65
C THR A 81 15.18 -11.78 2.71
N GLY A 82 16.16 -12.04 3.58
CA GLY A 82 17.31 -11.17 3.82
C GLY A 82 17.20 -10.31 5.07
N ASN A 83 18.19 -9.46 5.31
CA ASN A 83 18.30 -8.62 6.50
C ASN A 83 17.66 -7.23 6.30
N SER A 84 17.26 -6.88 5.08
CA SER A 84 16.61 -5.60 4.75
C SER A 84 15.68 -5.69 3.52
N ILE A 85 14.78 -4.70 3.37
CA ILE A 85 13.87 -4.51 2.23
C ILE A 85 14.67 -4.35 0.94
N TRP A 86 15.73 -3.54 0.97
CA TRP A 86 16.56 -3.36 -0.22
C TRP A 86 17.28 -4.64 -0.65
N GLN A 87 17.71 -5.48 0.30
CA GLN A 87 18.27 -6.79 -0.03
C GLN A 87 17.23 -7.72 -0.65
N HIS A 88 16.01 -7.73 -0.12
CA HIS A 88 14.90 -8.49 -0.71
C HIS A 88 14.66 -8.06 -2.17
N LEU A 89 14.50 -6.75 -2.42
CA LEU A 89 14.29 -6.20 -3.77
C LEU A 89 15.51 -6.40 -4.68
N GLN A 90 16.73 -6.37 -4.15
CA GLN A 90 17.93 -6.69 -4.93
C GLN A 90 17.92 -8.16 -5.38
N ASN A 91 17.62 -9.09 -4.48
CA ASN A 91 17.61 -10.52 -4.80
C ASN A 91 16.48 -10.88 -5.78
N ARG A 92 15.32 -10.24 -5.62
CA ARG A 92 14.11 -10.54 -6.40
C ARG A 92 14.06 -9.79 -7.73
N ASP A 93 14.35 -8.49 -7.72
CA ASP A 93 14.18 -7.58 -8.85
C ASP A 93 15.49 -7.10 -9.49
N SER A 94 16.65 -7.44 -8.90
CA SER A 94 17.95 -6.84 -9.26
C SER A 94 18.02 -5.32 -9.04
N TRP A 95 17.17 -4.77 -8.17
CA TRP A 95 17.17 -3.35 -7.83
C TRP A 95 18.22 -3.05 -6.75
N ASN A 96 19.36 -2.47 -7.15
CA ASN A 96 20.41 -2.10 -6.21
C ASN A 96 20.25 -0.66 -5.69
N MET A 97 19.64 -0.52 -4.51
CA MET A 97 19.49 0.75 -3.79
C MET A 97 19.93 0.65 -2.32
N THR A 98 20.89 -0.24 -2.03
CA THR A 98 21.39 -0.47 -0.66
C THR A 98 22.03 0.75 0.00
N HIS A 99 22.36 1.79 -0.79
CA HIS A 99 22.87 3.07 -0.33
C HIS A 99 21.77 4.08 0.06
N ILE A 100 20.50 3.78 -0.25
CA ILE A 100 19.35 4.63 0.10
C ILE A 100 18.82 4.20 1.47
N ASN A 101 18.35 5.18 2.25
CA ASN A 101 17.79 4.91 3.57
C ASN A 101 16.60 3.93 3.48
N GLU A 102 16.56 2.95 4.37
CA GLU A 102 15.51 1.95 4.47
C GLU A 102 14.10 2.56 4.62
N THR A 103 13.97 3.73 5.24
CA THR A 103 12.70 4.45 5.40
C THR A 103 12.13 5.01 4.08
N GLN A 104 12.95 5.09 3.03
CA GLN A 104 12.51 5.51 1.69
C GLN A 104 11.98 4.35 0.84
N CYS A 105 11.90 3.13 1.39
CA CYS A 105 11.26 2.00 0.74
C CYS A 105 10.32 1.26 1.69
N HIS A 106 9.13 0.99 1.19
CA HIS A 106 8.08 0.29 1.91
C HIS A 106 7.45 -0.79 1.02
N LEU A 107 7.14 -1.93 1.63
CA LEU A 107 6.50 -3.05 0.97
C LEU A 107 5.00 -3.08 1.34
N MET A 108 4.14 -3.32 0.35
CA MET A 108 2.69 -3.53 0.52
C MET A 108 2.33 -5.02 0.81
N VAL A 109 3.30 -5.94 0.68
CA VAL A 109 3.43 -7.36 1.12
C VAL A 109 2.26 -8.33 0.89
N GLU A 110 2.44 -9.59 0.45
CA GLU A 110 2.96 -9.96 -0.88
C GLU A 110 2.17 -9.23 -1.97
N VAL A 111 0.92 -8.84 -1.67
CA VAL A 111 0.04 -7.97 -2.46
C VAL A 111 -0.73 -7.00 -1.56
N MET A 112 -1.01 -5.78 -2.03
CA MET A 112 -1.86 -4.82 -1.30
C MET A 112 -3.20 -5.42 -0.78
N GLU A 113 -3.76 -6.40 -1.49
CA GLU A 113 -4.99 -7.09 -1.08
C GLU A 113 -4.95 -7.69 0.33
N ASN A 114 -3.75 -7.97 0.88
CA ASN A 114 -3.58 -8.36 2.28
C ASN A 114 -4.23 -7.35 3.24
N TRP A 115 -4.12 -6.04 2.97
CA TRP A 115 -4.70 -5.00 3.80
C TRP A 115 -6.24 -5.03 3.79
N LEU A 116 -6.86 -5.44 2.68
CA LEU A 116 -8.30 -5.56 2.59
C LEU A 116 -8.84 -6.65 3.53
N LEU A 117 -8.08 -7.72 3.74
CA LEU A 117 -8.44 -8.81 4.65
C LEU A 117 -8.39 -8.41 6.13
N ALA A 118 -7.78 -7.26 6.45
CA ALA A 118 -7.76 -6.74 7.82
C ALA A 118 -9.14 -6.27 8.27
N ASP A 119 -9.97 -5.76 7.35
CA ASP A 119 -11.28 -5.21 7.65
C ASP A 119 -12.39 -5.98 6.91
N VAL A 120 -12.77 -7.12 7.48
CA VAL A 120 -13.80 -8.01 6.92
C VAL A 120 -15.17 -7.34 6.93
N ASP A 121 -15.40 -6.38 7.83
CA ASP A 121 -16.67 -5.65 7.90
C ASP A 121 -16.81 -4.68 6.73
N ALA A 122 -15.75 -3.93 6.39
CA ALA A 122 -15.73 -3.10 5.18
C ALA A 122 -15.94 -3.94 3.91
N LEU A 123 -15.32 -5.11 3.80
CA LEU A 123 -15.54 -6.05 2.69
C LEU A 123 -17.02 -6.50 2.63
N ALA A 124 -17.59 -6.94 3.76
CA ALA A 124 -18.96 -7.40 3.81
C ALA A 124 -19.96 -6.28 3.50
N GLN A 125 -19.71 -5.05 3.95
CA GLN A 125 -20.54 -3.90 3.63
C GLN A 125 -20.46 -3.56 2.14
N PHE A 126 -19.26 -3.60 1.55
CA PHE A 126 -19.07 -3.32 0.13
C PHE A 126 -19.75 -4.35 -0.77
N TYR A 127 -19.62 -5.64 -0.47
CA TYR A 127 -20.16 -6.73 -1.30
C TYR A 127 -21.63 -7.06 -1.00
N GLY A 128 -22.09 -6.82 0.23
CA GLY A 128 -23.48 -7.00 0.64
C GLY A 128 -23.91 -8.47 0.71
N GLN A 129 -25.13 -8.74 0.24
CA GLN A 129 -25.74 -10.07 0.32
C GLN A 129 -24.86 -11.14 -0.36
N ASN A 130 -24.82 -12.32 0.26
CA ASN A 130 -24.02 -13.49 -0.16
C ASN A 130 -22.50 -13.32 -0.05
N PHE A 131 -22.01 -12.27 0.60
CA PHE A 131 -20.59 -12.19 0.98
C PHE A 131 -20.26 -13.27 2.01
N ASN A 132 -19.32 -14.15 1.67
CA ASN A 132 -18.94 -15.29 2.50
C ASN A 132 -17.79 -14.91 3.44
N ARG A 133 -18.14 -14.42 4.64
CA ARG A 133 -17.16 -14.05 5.68
C ARG A 133 -16.23 -15.19 6.08
N SER A 134 -16.73 -16.43 6.12
CA SER A 134 -15.93 -17.57 6.57
C SER A 134 -14.86 -18.01 5.57
N ALA A 135 -14.86 -17.46 4.35
CA ALA A 135 -13.77 -17.65 3.39
C ALA A 135 -12.53 -16.81 3.74
N ILE A 136 -12.67 -15.77 4.58
CA ILE A 136 -11.55 -14.91 4.97
C ILE A 136 -10.81 -15.54 6.18
N PRO A 137 -9.49 -15.79 6.09
CA PRO A 137 -8.72 -16.35 7.18
C PRO A 137 -8.75 -15.47 8.44
N THR A 138 -8.93 -16.11 9.60
CA THR A 138 -8.83 -15.43 10.91
C THR A 138 -7.37 -15.46 11.38
N ILE A 139 -6.54 -14.64 10.75
CA ILE A 139 -5.10 -14.50 11.08
C ILE A 139 -4.85 -13.10 11.65
N GLN A 140 -4.07 -13.00 12.73
CA GLN A 140 -3.76 -11.71 13.36
C GLN A 140 -2.96 -10.80 12.42
N ASN A 141 -1.86 -11.31 11.86
CA ASN A 141 -1.05 -10.61 10.87
C ASN A 141 -1.52 -10.95 9.46
N VAL A 142 -2.29 -10.07 8.81
CA VAL A 142 -2.79 -10.33 7.46
C VAL A 142 -1.69 -10.32 6.41
N GLU A 143 -0.56 -9.66 6.67
CA GLU A 143 0.58 -9.58 5.75
C GLU A 143 1.43 -10.87 5.75
N SER A 144 1.14 -11.83 6.62
CA SER A 144 1.75 -13.17 6.53
C SER A 144 1.00 -14.12 5.59
N ILE A 145 -0.12 -13.69 5.00
CA ILE A 145 -0.92 -14.51 4.08
C ILE A 145 -0.28 -14.42 2.68
N SER A 146 0.00 -15.56 2.07
CA SER A 146 0.55 -15.58 0.70
C SER A 146 -0.44 -15.04 -0.33
N LYS A 147 0.08 -14.49 -1.42
CA LYS A 147 -0.69 -13.97 -2.56
C LYS A 147 -1.75 -14.96 -3.05
N SER A 148 -1.37 -16.22 -3.26
CA SER A 148 -2.30 -17.28 -3.70
C SER A 148 -3.46 -17.50 -2.74
N ASN A 149 -3.21 -17.42 -1.43
CA ASN A 149 -4.23 -17.58 -0.40
C ASN A 149 -5.12 -16.35 -0.29
N VAL A 150 -4.55 -15.13 -0.46
CA VAL A 150 -5.32 -13.89 -0.52
C VAL A 150 -6.28 -13.88 -1.71
N GLU A 151 -5.78 -14.22 -2.91
CA GLU A 151 -6.59 -14.32 -4.13
C GLU A 151 -7.71 -15.34 -3.95
N THR A 152 -7.39 -16.55 -3.47
CA THR A 152 -8.38 -17.61 -3.19
C THR A 152 -9.43 -17.17 -2.17
N ALA A 153 -9.02 -16.53 -1.07
CA ALA A 153 -9.93 -16.04 -0.04
C ALA A 153 -10.89 -14.98 -0.59
N LEU A 154 -10.37 -14.00 -1.34
CA LEU A 154 -11.19 -12.95 -1.95
C LEU A 154 -12.16 -13.52 -2.99
N THR A 155 -11.73 -14.44 -3.84
CA THR A 155 -12.61 -15.11 -4.81
C THR A 155 -13.75 -15.84 -4.10
N ASN A 156 -13.42 -16.70 -3.12
CA ASN A 156 -14.41 -17.48 -2.38
C ASN A 156 -15.36 -16.62 -1.53
N ALA A 157 -14.89 -15.48 -1.04
CA ALA A 157 -15.70 -14.55 -0.27
C ALA A 157 -16.72 -13.80 -1.14
N THR A 158 -16.42 -13.56 -2.43
CA THR A 158 -17.12 -12.57 -3.25
C THR A 158 -17.87 -13.16 -4.45
N CYS A 159 -17.51 -14.34 -4.95
CA CYS A 159 -18.02 -14.91 -6.20
C CYS A 159 -19.54 -15.09 -6.28
N ARG A 160 -20.23 -15.21 -5.13
CA ARG A 160 -21.70 -15.36 -5.04
C ARG A 160 -22.46 -14.06 -4.81
N THR A 161 -21.75 -12.94 -4.70
CA THR A 161 -22.34 -11.62 -4.48
C THR A 161 -22.86 -11.03 -5.80
N GLN A 162 -23.74 -10.03 -5.73
CA GLN A 162 -24.22 -9.34 -6.94
C GLN A 162 -23.12 -8.56 -7.67
N LYS A 163 -22.04 -8.19 -6.96
CA LYS A 163 -20.85 -7.54 -7.57
C LYS A 163 -19.90 -8.53 -8.23
N GLY A 164 -20.15 -9.84 -8.05
CA GLY A 164 -19.32 -10.92 -8.55
C GLY A 164 -17.99 -11.03 -7.82
N GLU A 165 -17.09 -11.81 -8.42
CA GLU A 165 -15.74 -12.04 -7.93
C GLU A 165 -14.93 -10.74 -7.76
N TYR A 166 -13.98 -10.76 -6.83
CA TYR A 166 -13.03 -9.69 -6.60
C TYR A 166 -12.27 -9.33 -7.88
N ARG A 167 -12.18 -8.02 -8.17
CA ARG A 167 -11.44 -7.47 -9.31
C ARG A 167 -10.48 -6.40 -8.81
N LYS A 168 -9.17 -6.67 -8.87
CA LYS A 168 -8.10 -5.81 -8.34
C LYS A 168 -8.27 -4.32 -8.68
N ILE A 169 -8.46 -4.00 -9.96
CA ILE A 169 -8.57 -2.61 -10.41
C ILE A 169 -9.91 -1.98 -10.02
N GLN A 170 -11.02 -2.70 -10.16
CA GLN A 170 -12.38 -2.13 -10.01
C GLN A 170 -12.84 -2.08 -8.55
N HIS A 171 -12.53 -3.11 -7.77
CA HIS A 171 -12.96 -3.27 -6.39
C HIS A 171 -11.86 -2.87 -5.42
N GLY A 172 -10.61 -3.29 -5.66
CA GLY A 172 -9.48 -3.06 -4.76
C GLY A 172 -9.27 -1.58 -4.44
N ALA A 173 -9.20 -0.72 -5.47
CA ALA A 173 -9.04 0.72 -5.26
C ALA A 173 -10.17 1.36 -4.44
N LYS A 174 -11.42 0.93 -4.65
CA LYS A 174 -12.57 1.44 -3.89
C LYS A 174 -12.56 0.95 -2.46
N LEU A 175 -12.29 -0.35 -2.27
CA LEU A 175 -12.20 -0.97 -0.95
C LEU A 175 -11.08 -0.36 -0.11
N LEU A 176 -9.95 -0.02 -0.72
CA LEU A 176 -8.85 0.65 -0.03
C LEU A 176 -9.28 1.98 0.61
N GLY A 177 -10.16 2.74 -0.05
CA GLY A 177 -10.73 3.97 0.52
C GLY A 177 -11.83 3.74 1.58
N LEU A 178 -12.26 2.50 1.79
CA LEU A 178 -13.33 2.13 2.73
C LEU A 178 -12.83 1.41 3.99
N VAL A 179 -11.69 0.71 3.90
CA VAL A 179 -11.14 -0.01 5.06
C VAL A 179 -10.73 0.95 6.17
N SER A 180 -10.94 0.51 7.42
CA SER A 180 -10.56 1.26 8.60
C SER A 180 -9.04 1.23 8.80
N VAL A 181 -8.39 2.39 8.68
CA VAL A 181 -6.94 2.54 8.88
C VAL A 181 -6.47 2.00 10.24
N PRO A 182 -7.13 2.30 11.39
CA PRO A 182 -6.73 1.71 12.67
C PRO A 182 -6.77 0.18 12.68
N ILE A 183 -7.78 -0.43 12.06
CA ILE A 183 -7.91 -1.90 11.99
C ILE A 183 -6.79 -2.47 11.12
N VAL A 184 -6.56 -1.89 9.94
CA VAL A 184 -5.47 -2.31 9.04
C VAL A 184 -4.13 -2.25 9.75
N ARG A 185 -3.78 -1.10 10.35
CA ARG A 185 -2.51 -0.91 11.07
C ARG A 185 -2.31 -1.90 12.21
N SER A 186 -3.38 -2.27 12.93
CA SER A 186 -3.29 -3.26 14.02
C SER A 186 -3.00 -4.70 13.54
N ARG A 187 -3.25 -5.00 12.26
CA ARG A 187 -3.14 -6.34 11.66
C ARG A 187 -2.08 -6.43 10.55
N ALA A 188 -1.49 -5.32 10.15
CA ALA A 188 -0.57 -5.23 9.01
C ALA A 188 0.70 -4.45 9.44
N PRO A 189 1.73 -5.12 9.99
CA PRO A 189 2.95 -4.48 10.49
C PRO A 189 3.73 -3.61 9.48
N TYR A 190 3.81 -4.00 8.21
CA TYR A 190 4.46 -3.21 7.15
C TYR A 190 3.62 -1.99 6.77
N CYS A 191 2.30 -2.13 6.74
CA CYS A 191 1.39 -0.98 6.66
C CYS A 191 1.62 -0.03 7.85
N ASP A 192 1.64 -0.53 9.08
CA ASP A 192 1.86 0.31 10.26
C ASP A 192 3.23 1.01 10.22
N ARG A 193 4.29 0.31 9.78
CA ARG A 193 5.59 0.90 9.51
C ARG A 193 5.51 2.07 8.52
N LEU A 194 4.71 1.97 7.45
CA LEU A 194 4.49 3.09 6.51
C LEU A 194 3.90 4.31 7.22
N PHE A 195 2.85 4.11 8.03
CA PHE A 195 2.24 5.21 8.78
C PHE A 195 3.22 5.82 9.80
N ILE A 196 3.96 5.00 10.56
CA ILE A 196 4.96 5.46 11.52
C ILE A 196 6.06 6.28 10.82
N THR A 197 6.61 5.79 9.72
CA THR A 197 7.66 6.51 8.96
C THR A 197 7.16 7.87 8.50
N LEU A 198 5.95 7.92 7.92
CA LEU A 198 5.38 9.17 7.42
C LEU A 198 5.08 10.14 8.57
N THR A 199 4.50 9.66 9.67
CA THR A 199 4.26 10.48 10.86
C THR A 199 5.56 11.06 11.41
N ASN A 200 6.59 10.23 11.61
CA ASN A 200 7.87 10.69 12.15
C ASN A 200 8.58 11.70 11.24
N PHE A 201 8.38 11.62 9.92
CA PHE A 201 8.92 12.62 9.00
C PHE A 201 8.18 13.97 9.12
N ILE A 202 6.86 13.93 9.27
CA ILE A 202 6.00 15.12 9.33
C ILE A 202 6.12 15.81 10.70
N ASP A 203 6.00 15.02 11.76
CA ASP A 203 5.96 15.43 13.16
C ASP A 203 6.93 14.55 13.95
N PRO A 204 8.25 14.83 13.88
CA PRO A 204 9.25 14.02 14.52
C PRO A 204 9.06 14.02 16.04
N PRO A 205 9.28 12.88 16.72
CA PRO A 205 9.25 12.85 18.18
C PRO A 205 10.29 13.83 18.75
N PRO A 206 10.04 14.40 19.94
CA PRO A 206 11.03 15.27 20.59
C PRO A 206 12.35 14.53 20.77
N PRO A 207 13.50 15.22 20.63
CA PRO A 207 14.79 14.61 20.90
C PRO A 207 14.84 14.13 22.35
N GLU A 208 15.34 12.89 22.54
CA GLU A 208 15.63 12.31 23.86
C GLU A 208 16.65 13.12 24.66
#